data_AF-A0A8T4TAC6-F1
#
_entry.id   AF-A0A8T4TAC6-F1
#
_cell.length_a   1.000
_cell.length_b   1.000
_cell.length_c   1.000
_cell.angle_alpha   90.00
_cell.angle_beta   90.00
_cell.angle_gamma   90.00
#
_symmetry.space_group_name_H-M   'P 1'
#
loop_
_entity.id
_entity.type
_entity.pdbx_description
1 polymer ?
#
loop_
_entity_poly.entity_id
_entity_poly.type
_entity_poly.pdbx_seq_one_letter_code
_entity_poly.pdbx_strand_id
1 'polypeptide(L)'
;MTDITNLVETEGRILAELQGSLSAYASMVGWSANCDYASTPITTGKRLYDSMRDAGVRTIAEFKQLHPGPVKEIMRLNIEDGEKFAIHLRETEERTLVISPATFFMKGWTQDHYMSFWERVIEQFATRVRLNKEWHYSNGCAEECRMAFATGKQVFEGACIITPNEAVAKLKDTIREISTITSDITSLYNTYRRLELLAFTRQKESDQKRIML
;
A
#
# COMPACT_ATOMS: atom_id res chain seq x y z
N MET A 1 7.88 -32.69 9.41
CA MET A 1 7.42 -32.45 8.03
C MET A 1 5.99 -31.98 8.13
N THR A 2 5.71 -30.74 7.74
CA THR A 2 4.32 -30.24 7.65
C THR A 2 3.63 -31.01 6.53
N ASP A 3 2.52 -31.66 6.83
CA ASP A 3 1.73 -32.39 5.84
C ASP A 3 1.21 -31.42 4.76
N ILE A 4 1.49 -31.72 3.49
CA ILE A 4 1.06 -30.92 2.34
C ILE A 4 -0.47 -30.76 2.33
N THR A 5 -1.19 -31.79 2.77
CA THR A 5 -2.66 -31.76 2.88
C THR A 5 -3.11 -30.64 3.81
N ASN A 6 -2.48 -30.51 4.98
CA ASN A 6 -2.79 -29.45 5.94
C ASN A 6 -2.46 -28.05 5.39
N LEU A 7 -1.41 -27.92 4.56
CA LEU A 7 -1.08 -26.64 3.91
C LEU A 7 -2.15 -26.24 2.90
N VAL A 8 -2.58 -27.16 2.04
CA VAL A 8 -3.62 -26.92 1.03
C VAL A 8 -4.96 -26.60 1.68
N GLU A 9 -5.34 -27.31 2.74
CA GLU A 9 -6.57 -27.03 3.48
C GLU A 9 -6.53 -25.67 4.18
N THR A 10 -5.37 -25.29 4.74
CA THR A 10 -5.18 -23.97 5.35
C THR A 10 -5.34 -22.87 4.31
N GLU A 11 -4.74 -23.04 3.13
CA GLU A 11 -4.87 -22.08 2.04
C GLU A 11 -6.31 -21.97 1.52
N GLY A 12 -7.00 -23.10 1.37
CA GLY A 12 -8.43 -23.11 0.99
C GLY A 12 -9.30 -22.34 1.97
N ARG A 13 -9.01 -22.42 3.28
CA ARG A 13 -9.71 -21.62 4.30
C ARG A 13 -9.43 -20.13 4.16
N ILE A 14 -8.18 -19.74 3.95
CA ILE A 14 -7.79 -18.33 3.77
C ILE A 14 -8.46 -17.74 2.53
N LEU A 15 -8.54 -18.49 1.43
CA LEU A 15 -9.26 -18.07 0.22
C LEU A 15 -10.76 -17.85 0.50
N ALA A 16 -11.39 -18.70 1.32
CA ALA A 16 -12.77 -18.49 1.73
C ALA A 16 -12.93 -17.23 2.62
N GLU A 17 -11.98 -16.97 3.53
CA GLU A 17 -11.95 -15.75 4.35
C GLU A 17 -11.77 -14.48 3.51
N LEU A 18 -10.89 -14.52 2.50
CA LEU A 18 -10.70 -13.43 1.53
C LEU A 18 -12.01 -13.14 0.80
N GLN A 19 -12.67 -14.17 0.28
CA GLN A 19 -13.96 -14.03 -0.42
C GLN A 19 -15.06 -13.47 0.49
N GLY A 20 -15.13 -13.95 1.73
CA GLY A 20 -16.07 -13.46 2.74
C GLY A 20 -15.82 -11.99 3.09
N SER A 21 -14.55 -11.60 3.23
CA SER A 21 -14.14 -10.23 3.51
C SER A 21 -14.52 -9.29 2.35
N LEU A 22 -14.26 -9.67 1.10
CA LEU A 22 -14.67 -8.89 -0.07
C LEU A 22 -16.20 -8.73 -0.15
N SER A 23 -16.94 -9.80 0.16
CA SER A 23 -18.40 -9.77 0.19
C SER A 23 -18.93 -8.83 1.28
N ALA A 24 -18.27 -8.77 2.43
CA ALA A 24 -18.59 -7.81 3.50
C ALA A 24 -18.31 -6.36 3.10
N TYR A 25 -17.24 -6.09 2.35
CA TYR A 25 -17.03 -4.76 1.77
C TYR A 25 -18.13 -4.41 0.78
N ALA A 26 -18.44 -5.32 -0.15
CA ALA A 26 -19.47 -5.10 -1.15
C ALA A 26 -20.87 -4.84 -0.54
N SER A 27 -21.21 -5.45 0.61
CA SER A 27 -22.48 -5.17 1.28
C SER A 27 -22.55 -3.78 1.94
N MET A 28 -21.39 -3.21 2.29
CA MET A 28 -21.28 -1.89 2.91
C MET A 28 -21.18 -0.76 1.87
N VAL A 29 -20.37 -0.96 0.84
CA VAL A 29 -20.08 0.10 -0.14
C VAL A 29 -20.90 -0.04 -1.43
N GLY A 30 -21.38 -1.24 -1.74
CA GLY A 30 -21.98 -1.58 -3.03
C GLY A 30 -20.93 -1.92 -4.10
N TRP A 31 -21.33 -2.68 -5.11
CA TRP A 31 -20.42 -3.09 -6.21
C TRP A 31 -20.07 -1.97 -7.19
N SER A 32 -20.75 -0.83 -7.12
CA SER A 32 -20.55 0.35 -7.98
C SER A 32 -20.11 1.60 -7.19
N ALA A 33 -19.53 1.39 -6.01
CA ALA A 33 -19.23 2.46 -5.07
C ALA A 33 -18.16 3.43 -5.56
N ASN A 34 -18.37 4.72 -5.29
CA ASN A 34 -17.38 5.77 -5.41
C ASN A 34 -16.65 5.91 -4.07
N CYS A 35 -15.72 4.99 -3.78
CA CYS A 35 -14.95 5.02 -2.53
C CYS A 35 -13.54 5.56 -2.72
N ASP A 36 -13.08 6.27 -1.70
CA ASP A 36 -11.66 6.59 -1.54
C ASP A 36 -10.99 5.50 -0.70
N TYR A 37 -9.86 5.01 -1.19
CA TYR A 37 -8.98 4.13 -0.44
C TYR A 37 -7.88 4.94 0.24
N ALA A 38 -7.85 4.96 1.56
CA ALA A 38 -6.90 5.72 2.37
C ALA A 38 -5.61 4.90 2.62
N SER A 39 -4.67 4.96 1.70
CA SER A 39 -3.37 4.28 1.79
C SER A 39 -2.48 4.97 2.82
N THR A 40 -2.03 4.24 3.83
CA THR A 40 -1.21 4.78 4.92
C THR A 40 -0.13 3.77 5.34
N PRO A 41 1.09 4.23 5.69
CA PRO A 41 2.11 3.34 6.24
C PRO A 41 1.56 2.60 7.47
N ILE A 42 1.86 1.30 7.59
CA ILE A 42 1.51 0.49 8.78
C ILE A 42 2.78 -0.14 9.36
N THR A 43 3.36 -1.11 8.65
CA THR A 43 4.49 -1.93 9.14
C THR A 43 5.86 -1.41 8.68
N THR A 44 5.90 -0.67 7.57
CA THR A 44 7.08 -0.02 7.00
C THR A 44 6.75 1.43 6.70
N GLY A 45 7.74 2.32 6.69
CA GLY A 45 7.56 3.75 6.52
C GLY A 45 8.72 4.54 7.11
N LYS A 46 8.65 5.87 7.01
CA LYS A 46 9.68 6.80 7.49
C LYS A 46 10.12 6.51 8.93
N ARG A 47 9.16 6.34 9.84
CA ARG A 47 9.41 6.04 11.26
C ARG A 47 10.27 4.80 11.49
N LEU A 48 10.08 3.75 10.68
CA LEU A 48 10.88 2.53 10.78
C LEU A 48 12.33 2.82 10.38
N TYR A 49 12.54 3.45 9.23
CA TYR A 49 13.90 3.73 8.75
C TYR A 49 14.64 4.73 9.62
N ASP A 50 13.95 5.75 10.14
CA ASP A 50 14.53 6.68 11.10
C ASP A 50 14.97 5.94 12.38
N SER A 51 14.11 5.06 12.91
CA SER A 51 14.44 4.27 14.10
C SER A 51 15.58 3.27 13.86
N MET A 52 15.65 2.68 12.67
CA MET A 52 16.76 1.80 12.27
C MET A 52 18.09 2.55 12.19
N ARG A 53 18.07 3.75 11.60
CA ARG A 53 19.25 4.63 11.54
C ARG A 53 19.74 4.96 12.95
N ASP A 54 18.82 5.37 13.82
CA ASP A 54 19.17 5.78 15.19
C ASP A 54 19.69 4.60 16.02
N ALA A 55 19.22 3.38 15.75
CA ALA A 55 19.72 2.15 16.36
C ALA A 55 21.01 1.60 15.71
N GLY A 56 21.43 2.14 14.56
CA GLY A 56 22.58 1.63 13.81
C GLY A 56 22.37 0.25 13.17
N VAL A 57 21.11 -0.16 12.97
CA VAL A 57 20.74 -1.49 12.44
C VAL A 57 20.47 -1.43 10.95
N ARG A 58 21.02 -2.39 10.18
CA ARG A 58 21.01 -2.37 8.71
C ARG A 58 19.93 -3.22 8.07
N THR A 59 19.25 -4.08 8.81
CA THR A 59 18.16 -4.92 8.29
C THR A 59 16.89 -4.80 9.15
N ILE A 60 15.73 -4.86 8.52
CA ILE A 60 14.42 -4.83 9.17
C ILE A 60 14.26 -6.08 10.06
N ALA A 61 14.79 -7.24 9.62
CA ALA A 61 14.72 -8.47 10.40
C ALA A 61 15.49 -8.35 11.72
N GLU A 62 16.73 -7.88 11.66
CA GLU A 62 17.55 -7.60 12.85
C GLU A 62 16.89 -6.55 13.75
N PHE A 63 16.36 -5.46 13.17
CA PHE A 63 15.70 -4.41 13.96
C PHE A 63 14.46 -4.96 14.69
N LYS A 64 13.66 -5.79 14.03
CA LYS A 64 12.50 -6.45 14.66
C LYS A 64 12.88 -7.40 15.78
N GLN A 65 14.03 -8.08 15.65
CA GLN A 65 14.53 -9.00 16.67
C GLN A 65 15.07 -8.24 17.89
N LEU A 66 15.87 -7.20 17.67
CA LEU A 66 16.53 -6.43 18.75
C LEU A 66 15.59 -5.42 19.41
N HIS A 67 14.62 -4.88 18.67
CA HIS A 67 13.75 -3.79 19.10
C HIS A 67 12.24 -4.11 18.92
N PRO A 68 11.73 -5.21 19.50
CA PRO A 68 10.32 -5.58 19.34
C PRO A 68 9.34 -4.56 19.95
N GLY A 69 9.74 -3.86 21.02
CA GLY A 69 8.96 -2.77 21.61
C GLY A 69 8.79 -1.59 20.66
N PRO A 70 9.89 -0.97 20.19
CA PRO A 70 9.84 0.09 19.17
C PRO A 70 9.05 -0.28 17.91
N VAL A 71 9.13 -1.53 17.42
CA VAL A 71 8.34 -1.96 16.26
C VAL A 71 6.83 -1.88 16.52
N LYS A 72 6.37 -2.36 17.69
CA LYS A 72 4.94 -2.26 18.06
C LYS A 72 4.50 -0.81 18.18
N GLU A 73 5.35 0.04 18.75
CA GLU A 73 5.06 1.46 18.91
C GLU A 73 4.99 2.19 17.56
N ILE A 74 5.91 1.91 16.64
CA ILE A 74 5.89 2.44 15.27
C ILE A 74 4.59 2.03 14.56
N MET A 75 4.20 0.75 14.67
CA MET A 75 2.94 0.28 14.08
C MET A 75 1.73 0.99 14.69
N ARG A 76 1.68 1.15 16.01
CA ARG A 76 0.60 1.86 16.70
C ARG A 76 0.48 3.30 16.20
N LEU A 77 1.58 4.05 16.17
CA LEU A 77 1.61 5.44 15.71
C LEU A 77 1.20 5.57 14.23
N ASN A 78 1.63 4.63 13.40
CA ASN A 78 1.26 4.56 11.99
C ASN A 78 -0.24 4.28 11.78
N ILE A 79 -0.81 3.37 12.58
CA ILE A 79 -2.25 3.08 12.55
C ILE A 79 -3.05 4.32 12.99
N GLU A 80 -2.64 4.99 14.07
CA GLU A 80 -3.30 6.22 14.54
C GLU A 80 -3.28 7.34 13.51
N ASP A 81 -2.16 7.53 12.80
CA ASP A 81 -2.10 8.49 11.71
C ASP A 81 -2.97 8.08 10.52
N GLY A 82 -3.05 6.79 10.23
CA GLY A 82 -3.95 6.23 9.23
C GLY A 82 -5.42 6.47 9.55
N GLU A 83 -5.81 6.30 10.81
CA GLU A 83 -7.16 6.60 11.29
C GLU A 83 -7.49 8.08 11.18
N LYS A 84 -6.59 8.96 11.64
CA LYS A 84 -6.74 10.42 11.51
C LYS A 84 -6.86 10.84 10.05
N PHE A 85 -6.05 10.26 9.17
CA PHE A 85 -6.12 10.52 7.74
C PHE A 85 -7.45 10.09 7.14
N ALA A 86 -7.94 8.89 7.48
CA ALA A 86 -9.24 8.42 7.02
C ALA A 86 -10.40 9.27 7.55
N ILE A 87 -10.35 9.71 8.81
CA ILE A 87 -11.34 10.64 9.39
C ILE A 87 -11.32 11.96 8.63
N HIS A 88 -10.14 12.54 8.43
CA HIS A 88 -10.00 13.79 7.68
C HIS A 88 -10.59 13.70 6.26
N LEU A 89 -10.33 12.59 5.55
CA LEU A 89 -10.92 12.37 4.22
C LEU A 89 -12.46 12.29 4.28
N ARG A 90 -13.03 11.63 5.29
CA ARG A 90 -14.50 11.56 5.47
C ARG A 90 -15.12 12.92 5.79
N GLU A 91 -14.41 13.78 6.49
CA GLU A 91 -14.88 15.10 6.89
C GLU A 91 -14.78 16.14 5.77
N THR A 92 -13.77 16.01 4.90
CA THR A 92 -13.44 17.03 3.89
C THR A 92 -13.93 16.71 2.49
N GLU A 93 -14.11 15.43 2.15
CA GLU A 93 -14.60 15.02 0.84
C GLU A 93 -16.12 14.86 0.89
N GLU A 94 -16.84 15.59 0.03
CA GLU A 94 -18.30 15.50 -0.02
C GLU A 94 -18.74 14.05 -0.29
N ARG A 95 -19.43 13.46 0.71
CA ARG A 95 -20.20 12.21 0.61
C ARG A 95 -19.43 11.00 0.05
N THR A 96 -18.12 10.93 0.28
CA THR A 96 -17.30 9.79 -0.17
C THR A 96 -17.13 8.76 0.94
N LEU A 97 -17.41 7.49 0.65
CA LEU A 97 -17.09 6.39 1.54
C LEU A 97 -15.56 6.18 1.56
N VAL A 98 -14.97 6.09 2.75
CA VAL A 98 -13.51 5.91 2.89
C VAL A 98 -13.19 4.54 3.45
N ILE A 99 -12.50 3.74 2.65
CA ILE A 99 -11.91 2.45 3.04
C ILE A 99 -10.56 2.75 3.69
N SER A 100 -10.40 2.37 4.96
CA SER A 100 -9.15 2.52 5.71
C SER A 100 -8.56 1.15 6.03
N PRO A 101 -7.39 0.80 5.47
CA PRO A 101 -6.71 -0.47 5.76
C PRO A 101 -6.17 -0.58 7.18
N ALA A 102 -5.90 0.57 7.82
CA ALA A 102 -5.20 0.65 9.10
C ALA A 102 -5.86 -0.14 10.24
N THR A 103 -7.18 -0.29 10.19
CA THR A 103 -7.98 -0.96 11.23
C THR A 103 -8.33 -2.41 10.89
N PHE A 104 -8.01 -2.88 9.69
CA PHE A 104 -8.35 -4.23 9.26
C PHE A 104 -7.26 -5.23 9.70
N PHE A 105 -7.67 -6.26 10.42
CA PHE A 105 -6.78 -7.31 10.90
C PHE A 105 -7.42 -8.69 10.73
N MET A 106 -6.67 -9.59 10.10
CA MET A 106 -7.00 -11.00 9.95
C MET A 106 -5.88 -11.86 10.52
N LYS A 107 -6.24 -12.69 11.50
CA LYS A 107 -5.30 -13.60 12.16
C LYS A 107 -4.90 -14.72 11.20
N GLY A 108 -3.60 -15.00 11.10
CA GLY A 108 -3.08 -16.09 10.27
C GLY A 108 -2.84 -15.72 8.82
N TRP A 109 -3.22 -14.51 8.39
CA TRP A 109 -2.90 -14.02 7.06
C TRP A 109 -1.42 -13.65 6.95
N THR A 110 -0.80 -14.07 5.85
CA THR A 110 0.55 -13.66 5.47
C THR A 110 0.49 -12.28 4.82
N GLN A 111 1.66 -11.65 4.61
CA GLN A 111 1.72 -10.39 3.89
C GLN A 111 1.15 -10.53 2.46
N ASP A 112 1.36 -11.66 1.79
CA ASP A 112 0.83 -11.90 0.44
C ASP A 112 -0.70 -11.99 0.43
N HIS A 113 -1.32 -12.54 1.48
CA HIS A 113 -2.78 -12.55 1.63
C HIS A 113 -3.32 -11.11 1.80
N TYR A 114 -2.68 -10.29 2.63
CA TYR A 114 -3.06 -8.88 2.77
C TYR A 114 -2.89 -8.12 1.46
N MET A 115 -1.77 -8.29 0.74
CA MET A 115 -1.55 -7.61 -0.53
C MET A 115 -2.58 -8.02 -1.59
N SER A 116 -2.88 -9.32 -1.68
CA SER A 116 -3.89 -9.85 -2.60
C SER A 116 -5.29 -9.33 -2.27
N PHE A 117 -5.64 -9.25 -0.99
CA PHE A 117 -6.91 -8.68 -0.55
C PHE A 117 -7.03 -7.22 -0.94
N TRP A 118 -6.03 -6.40 -0.62
CA TRP A 118 -6.07 -4.97 -0.90
C TRP A 118 -6.03 -4.64 -2.38
N GLU A 119 -5.31 -5.45 -3.18
CA GLU A 119 -5.37 -5.35 -4.64
C GLU A 119 -6.81 -5.48 -5.14
N ARG A 120 -7.54 -6.51 -4.66
CA ARG A 120 -8.94 -6.71 -5.02
C ARG A 120 -9.85 -5.60 -4.51
N VAL A 121 -9.62 -5.11 -3.31
CA VAL A 121 -10.40 -3.99 -2.75
C VAL A 121 -10.22 -2.71 -3.59
N ILE A 122 -8.99 -2.38 -3.96
CA ILE A 122 -8.68 -1.21 -4.80
C ILE A 122 -9.28 -1.38 -6.21
N GLU A 123 -9.10 -2.57 -6.80
CA GLU A 123 -9.62 -2.89 -8.12
C GLU A 123 -11.15 -2.73 -8.18
N GLN A 124 -11.86 -3.34 -7.22
CA GLN A 124 -13.32 -3.48 -7.25
C GLN A 124 -14.06 -2.29 -6.67
N PHE A 125 -13.57 -1.68 -5.59
CA PHE A 125 -14.36 -0.71 -4.80
C PHE A 125 -13.81 0.72 -4.84
N ALA A 126 -12.50 0.90 -5.06
CA ALA A 126 -11.92 2.23 -5.07
C ALA A 126 -12.11 2.92 -6.43
N THR A 127 -12.42 4.20 -6.41
CA THR A 127 -12.34 5.09 -7.58
C THR A 127 -11.11 5.97 -7.50
N ARG A 128 -10.72 6.34 -6.27
CA ARG A 128 -9.53 7.13 -5.97
C ARG A 128 -8.71 6.45 -4.88
N VAL A 129 -7.40 6.50 -5.01
CA VAL A 129 -6.46 6.13 -3.95
C VAL A 129 -5.85 7.40 -3.38
N ARG A 130 -6.04 7.61 -2.08
CA ARG A 130 -5.54 8.75 -1.31
C ARG A 130 -4.31 8.31 -0.55
N LEU A 131 -3.15 8.87 -0.89
CA LEU A 131 -1.89 8.53 -0.25
C LEU A 131 -1.66 9.46 0.94
N ASN A 132 -1.44 8.88 2.12
CA ASN A 132 -1.07 9.63 3.31
C ASN A 132 0.35 10.21 3.16
N LYS A 133 0.71 11.14 4.05
CA LYS A 133 2.05 11.71 4.12
C LYS A 133 3.11 10.59 4.20
N GLU A 134 4.23 10.80 3.50
CA GLU A 134 5.39 9.89 3.50
C GLU A 134 5.08 8.46 3.00
N TRP A 135 4.01 8.28 2.21
CA TRP A 135 3.64 7.00 1.62
C TRP A 135 4.79 6.30 0.86
N HIS A 136 5.67 7.08 0.23
CA HIS A 136 6.78 6.58 -0.60
C HIS A 136 7.85 5.81 0.20
N TYR A 137 7.86 5.93 1.53
CA TYR A 137 8.68 5.12 2.42
C TYR A 137 8.04 3.77 2.78
N SER A 138 6.77 3.54 2.47
CA SER A 138 6.08 2.29 2.82
C SER A 138 6.03 1.34 1.64
N ASN A 139 6.45 0.09 1.85
CA ASN A 139 6.33 -0.96 0.85
C ASN A 139 4.86 -1.18 0.46
N GLY A 140 3.95 -1.14 1.45
CA GLY A 140 2.51 -1.33 1.23
C GLY A 140 1.93 -0.18 0.40
N CYS A 141 2.11 1.07 0.84
CA CYS A 141 1.55 2.22 0.12
C CYS A 141 2.14 2.39 -1.28
N ALA A 142 3.44 2.12 -1.46
CA ALA A 142 4.04 2.15 -2.78
C ALA A 142 3.39 1.14 -3.72
N GLU A 143 3.10 -0.06 -3.22
CA GLU A 143 2.48 -1.11 -4.01
C GLU A 143 1.00 -0.82 -4.29
N GLU A 144 0.26 -0.28 -3.33
CA GLU A 144 -1.12 0.21 -3.49
C GLU A 144 -1.20 1.36 -4.52
N CYS A 145 -0.25 2.29 -4.49
CA CYS A 145 -0.09 3.35 -5.50
C CYS A 145 0.12 2.75 -6.91
N ARG A 146 0.99 1.75 -7.03
CA ARG A 146 1.20 1.02 -8.30
C ARG A 146 -0.08 0.31 -8.77
N MET A 147 -0.79 -0.37 -7.87
CA MET A 147 -2.05 -1.05 -8.18
C MET A 147 -3.11 -0.07 -8.67
N ALA A 148 -3.24 1.08 -8.01
CA ALA A 148 -4.15 2.15 -8.40
C ALA A 148 -3.90 2.60 -9.83
N PHE A 149 -2.63 2.89 -10.17
CA PHE A 149 -2.29 3.24 -11.55
C PHE A 149 -2.56 2.09 -12.52
N ALA A 150 -2.16 0.86 -12.19
CA ALA A 150 -2.37 -0.31 -13.05
C ALA A 150 -3.86 -0.55 -13.38
N THR A 151 -4.74 -0.26 -12.43
CA THR A 151 -6.20 -0.41 -12.56
C THR A 151 -6.91 0.88 -13.02
N GLY A 152 -6.14 1.90 -13.43
CA GLY A 152 -6.69 3.14 -14.00
C GLY A 152 -7.36 4.08 -13.00
N LYS A 153 -7.14 3.87 -11.70
CA LYS A 153 -7.68 4.73 -10.64
C LYS A 153 -6.90 6.05 -10.57
N GLN A 154 -7.56 7.09 -10.09
CA GLN A 154 -6.88 8.35 -9.78
C GLN A 154 -6.10 8.19 -8.47
N VAL A 155 -4.90 8.75 -8.43
CA VAL A 155 -4.03 8.72 -7.24
C VAL A 155 -3.80 10.14 -6.77
N PHE A 156 -4.01 10.39 -5.48
CA PHE A 156 -3.92 11.71 -4.88
C PHE A 156 -2.89 11.72 -3.75
N GLU A 157 -2.11 12.80 -3.68
CA GLU A 157 -1.30 13.18 -2.52
C GLU A 157 -1.80 14.54 -2.04
N GLY A 158 -2.45 14.57 -0.87
CA GLY A 158 -3.27 15.71 -0.46
C GLY A 158 -4.39 16.00 -1.47
N ALA A 159 -4.48 17.25 -1.92
CA ALA A 159 -5.46 17.70 -2.91
C ALA A 159 -5.00 17.50 -4.38
N CYS A 160 -3.75 17.09 -4.60
CA CYS A 160 -3.17 17.01 -5.94
C CYS A 160 -3.28 15.59 -6.49
N ILE A 161 -3.77 15.45 -7.72
CA ILE A 161 -3.61 14.21 -8.48
C ILE A 161 -2.14 14.06 -8.84
N ILE A 162 -1.56 12.90 -8.58
CA ILE A 162 -0.20 12.58 -8.99
C ILE A 162 -0.21 11.60 -10.17
N THR A 163 0.79 11.75 -11.02
CA THR A 163 1.05 10.91 -12.19
C THR A 163 1.99 9.75 -11.84
N PRO A 164 2.03 8.69 -12.67
CA PRO A 164 3.03 7.63 -12.52
C PRO A 164 4.47 8.17 -12.49
N ASN A 165 4.80 9.18 -13.30
CA ASN A 165 6.15 9.76 -13.36
C ASN A 165 6.54 10.47 -12.04
N GLU A 166 5.62 11.21 -11.43
CA GLU A 166 5.86 11.88 -10.14
C GLU A 166 6.04 10.85 -9.02
N ALA A 167 5.22 9.79 -9.01
CA ALA A 167 5.36 8.69 -8.07
C ALA A 167 6.69 7.94 -8.24
N VAL A 168 7.14 7.71 -9.49
CA VAL A 168 8.46 7.14 -9.80
C VAL A 168 9.59 8.01 -9.27
N ALA A 169 9.52 9.33 -9.48
CA ALA A 169 10.53 10.26 -8.98
C ALA A 169 10.65 10.21 -7.45
N LYS A 170 9.51 10.26 -6.74
CA LYS A 170 9.48 10.15 -5.27
C LYS A 170 10.07 8.83 -4.78
N LEU A 171 9.67 7.70 -5.38
CA LEU A 171 10.22 6.39 -5.00
C LEU A 171 11.72 6.29 -5.27
N LYS A 172 12.21 6.85 -6.38
CA LYS A 172 13.63 6.86 -6.72
C LYS A 172 14.47 7.60 -5.67
N ASP A 173 14.02 8.79 -5.28
CA ASP A 173 14.73 9.60 -4.28
C ASP A 173 14.65 8.94 -2.90
N THR A 174 13.50 8.36 -2.57
CA THR A 174 13.33 7.59 -1.33
C THR A 174 14.27 6.39 -1.28
N ILE A 175 14.34 5.59 -2.36
CA ILE A 175 15.23 4.43 -2.44
C ILE A 175 16.68 4.85 -2.25
N ARG A 176 17.12 5.97 -2.86
CA ARG A 176 18.46 6.52 -2.63
C ARG A 176 18.69 6.85 -1.17
N GLU A 177 17.76 7.56 -0.54
CA GLU A 177 17.86 7.91 0.88
C GLU A 177 17.95 6.65 1.76
N ILE A 178 16.97 5.75 1.67
CA ILE A 178 16.89 4.59 2.54
C ILE A 178 18.02 3.58 2.28
N SER A 179 18.61 3.55 1.08
CA SER A 179 19.77 2.69 0.78
C SER A 179 21.00 3.06 1.60
N THR A 180 21.07 4.30 2.12
CA THR A 180 22.12 4.73 3.05
C THR A 180 21.89 4.21 4.47
N ILE A 181 20.66 3.78 4.78
CA ILE A 181 20.21 3.30 6.09
C ILE A 181 20.19 1.77 6.11
N THR A 182 19.44 1.14 5.21
CA THR A 182 19.14 -0.29 5.20
C THR A 182 19.51 -0.96 3.88
N SER A 183 19.84 -2.25 3.93
CA SER A 183 19.97 -3.10 2.74
C SER A 183 18.64 -3.66 2.25
N ASP A 184 17.58 -3.59 3.06
CA ASP A 184 16.28 -4.22 2.78
C ASP A 184 15.39 -3.34 1.89
N ILE A 185 15.91 -2.96 0.72
CA ILE A 185 15.23 -2.10 -0.25
C ILE A 185 14.53 -2.87 -1.37
N THR A 186 14.70 -4.19 -1.43
CA THR A 186 14.26 -5.03 -2.56
C THR A 186 12.77 -4.89 -2.87
N SER A 187 11.91 -4.88 -1.85
CA SER A 187 10.45 -4.75 -2.05
C SER A 187 10.11 -3.40 -2.69
N LEU A 188 10.58 -2.29 -2.11
CA LEU A 188 10.36 -0.95 -2.63
C LEU A 188 10.95 -0.77 -4.04
N TYR A 189 12.15 -1.31 -4.27
CA TYR A 189 12.81 -1.26 -5.57
C TYR A 189 12.04 -2.03 -6.65
N ASN A 190 11.49 -3.20 -6.32
CA ASN A 190 10.64 -3.95 -7.25
C ASN A 190 9.36 -3.18 -7.59
N THR A 191 8.74 -2.54 -6.61
CA THR A 191 7.58 -1.67 -6.85
C THR A 191 7.94 -0.46 -7.72
N TYR A 192 9.06 0.22 -7.43
CA TYR A 192 9.60 1.30 -8.27
C TYR A 192 9.77 0.84 -9.72
N ARG A 193 10.44 -0.29 -9.95
CA ARG A 193 10.67 -0.82 -11.30
C ARG A 193 9.38 -1.10 -12.06
N ARG A 194 8.39 -1.72 -11.39
CA ARG A 194 7.10 -2.00 -12.01
C ARG A 194 6.35 -0.72 -12.35
N LEU A 195 6.43 0.28 -11.48
CA LEU A 195 5.80 1.58 -11.72
C LEU A 195 6.49 2.37 -12.85
N GLU A 196 7.82 2.30 -12.93
CA GLU A 196 8.62 2.91 -14.01
C GLU A 196 8.24 2.32 -15.38
N LEU A 197 8.11 1.00 -15.46
CA LEU A 197 7.63 0.32 -16.67
C LEU A 197 6.21 0.77 -17.06
N LEU A 198 5.30 0.88 -16.08
CA LEU A 198 3.94 1.36 -16.31
C LEU A 198 3.91 2.82 -16.80
N ALA A 199 4.76 3.67 -16.22
CA ALA A 199 4.85 5.07 -16.63
C ALA A 199 5.34 5.19 -18.08
N PHE A 200 6.35 4.39 -18.44
CA PHE A 200 6.89 4.33 -19.80
C PHE A 200 5.86 3.86 -20.84
N THR A 201 5.09 2.81 -20.55
CA THR A 201 4.07 2.31 -21.50
C THR A 201 2.97 3.33 -21.74
N ARG A 202 2.48 3.99 -20.68
CA ARG A 202 1.44 5.03 -20.79
C ARG A 202 1.88 6.27 -21.55
N GLN A 203 3.14 6.67 -21.42
CA GLN A 203 3.70 7.77 -22.19
C GLN A 203 3.66 7.44 -23.69
N LYS A 204 4.11 6.24 -24.08
CA LYS A 204 4.07 5.81 -25.48
C LYS A 204 2.65 5.77 -26.06
N GLU A 205 1.67 5.28 -25.32
CA GLU A 205 0.27 5.27 -25.75
C GLU A 205 -0.27 6.68 -25.97
N SER A 206 0.12 7.63 -25.10
CA SER A 206 -0.29 9.03 -25.21
C SER A 206 0.33 9.71 -26.42
N ASP A 207 1.61 9.45 -26.69
CA ASP A 207 2.34 9.99 -27.84
C ASP A 207 1.79 9.44 -29.17
N GLN A 208 1.45 8.14 -29.23
CA GLN A 208 0.84 7.55 -30.42
C GLN A 208 -0.53 8.15 -30.74
N LYS A 209 -1.38 8.38 -29.72
CA LYS A 209 -2.68 9.03 -29.90
C LYS A 209 -2.58 10.46 -30.41
N ARG A 210 -1.50 11.19 -30.07
CA ARG A 210 -1.25 12.56 -30.56
C ARG A 210 -0.82 12.61 -32.02
N ILE A 211 -0.18 11.55 -32.53
CA ILE A 211 0.26 11.48 -33.94
C ILE A 211 -0.90 11.13 -34.89
N MET A 212 -1.96 10.50 -34.37
CA MET A 212 -3.14 10.09 -35.15
C MET A 212 -4.25 11.15 -35.22
N LEU A 213 -4.08 12.31 -34.59
CA LEU A 213 -4.98 13.46 -34.61
C LEU A 213 -4.36 14.61 -35.42
#